data_AF-A0A1F4MNI4-F1
#
_entry.id   AF-A0A1F4MNI4-F1
#
_cell.length_a   1.000
_cell.length_b   1.000
_cell.length_c   1.000
_cell.angle_alpha   90.00
_cell.angle_beta   90.00
_cell.angle_gamma   90.00
#
_symmetry.space_group_name_H-M   'P 1'
#
loop_
_entity.id
_entity.type
_entity.pdbx_description
1 polymer ?
#
loop_
_entity_poly.entity_id
_entity_poly.type
_entity_poly.pdbx_seq_one_letter_code
_entity_poly.pdbx_strand_id
1 'polypeptide(L)'
;MTHSLEVYYQNQLIFFSDRNWIYPLFELEKFLQTTGHPVQELLVQDKIVGKAAALLLVYFGISRIRAQLISRLGMEILTHFKVNYEYQQTVDRIYCQTEELLQQEMDPSNAYRLLSERIESIKHNRKTNQL
;
A
#
# COMPACT_ATOMS: atom_id res chain seq x y z
N MET A 1 -7.56 12.73 7.89
CA MET A 1 -6.17 12.65 7.42
C MET A 1 -6.00 13.65 6.28
N THR A 2 -4.83 14.27 6.20
CA THR A 2 -4.55 15.38 5.27
C THR A 2 -3.91 14.85 3.99
N HIS A 3 -3.07 13.83 4.09
CA HIS A 3 -2.30 13.27 2.98
C HIS A 3 -2.91 11.98 2.42
N SER A 4 -2.41 11.50 1.28
CA SER A 4 -2.86 10.23 0.69
C SER A 4 -2.43 9.02 1.51
N LEU A 5 -1.22 9.05 2.05
CA LEU A 5 -0.67 8.05 2.97
C LEU A 5 0.11 8.74 4.08
N GLU A 6 -0.08 8.31 5.32
CA GLU A 6 0.56 8.85 6.52
C GLU A 6 1.08 7.68 7.37
N VAL A 7 2.21 7.85 8.04
CA VAL A 7 2.77 6.86 8.96
C VAL A 7 3.04 7.52 10.29
N TYR A 8 2.57 6.86 11.34
CA TYR A 8 2.69 7.33 12.70
C TYR A 8 3.51 6.36 13.55
N TYR A 9 4.35 6.92 14.42
CA TYR A 9 4.97 6.21 15.54
C TYR A 9 4.60 6.94 16.82
N GLN A 10 4.00 6.25 17.79
CA GLN A 10 3.55 6.84 19.07
C GLN A 10 2.76 8.15 18.88
N ASN A 11 1.80 8.16 17.94
CA ASN A 11 0.96 9.30 17.57
C ASN A 11 1.69 10.50 16.92
N GLN A 12 2.99 10.41 16.68
CA GLN A 12 3.74 11.39 15.89
C GLN A 12 3.76 10.98 14.42
N LEU A 13 3.42 11.91 13.52
CA LEU A 13 3.57 11.73 12.08
C LEU A 13 5.07 11.72 11.74
N ILE A 14 5.57 10.61 11.20
CA ILE A 14 6.98 10.42 10.85
C ILE A 14 7.23 10.34 9.35
N PHE A 15 6.19 10.06 8.56
CA PHE A 15 6.24 10.02 7.10
C PHE A 15 4.86 10.31 6.52
N PHE A 16 4.82 10.95 5.36
CA PHE A 16 3.61 11.07 4.55
C PHE A 16 3.96 11.12 3.06
N SER A 17 2.97 10.85 2.21
CA SER A 17 3.07 11.06 0.77
C SER A 17 1.72 11.48 0.20
N ASP A 18 1.76 12.45 -0.71
CA ASP A 18 0.61 12.94 -1.50
C ASP A 18 0.61 12.42 -2.93
N ARG A 19 1.47 11.45 -3.23
CA ARG A 19 1.59 10.91 -4.58
C ARG A 19 0.36 10.07 -4.92
N ASN A 20 0.11 9.94 -6.22
CA ASN A 20 -1.04 9.20 -6.72
C ASN A 20 -0.70 7.73 -6.96
N TRP A 21 -1.74 6.91 -7.10
CA TRP A 21 -1.62 5.49 -7.42
C TRP A 21 -0.76 4.73 -6.38
N ILE A 22 0.01 3.72 -6.80
CA ILE A 22 0.79 2.88 -5.88
C ILE A 22 2.08 3.57 -5.36
N TYR A 23 2.45 4.74 -5.90
CA TYR A 23 3.72 5.40 -5.59
C TYR A 23 3.96 5.73 -4.10
N PRO A 24 2.96 6.15 -3.30
CA PRO A 24 3.13 6.35 -1.86
C PRO A 24 3.71 5.13 -1.14
N LEU A 25 3.32 3.91 -1.54
CA LEU A 25 3.79 2.67 -0.91
C LEU A 25 5.24 2.35 -1.25
N PHE A 26 5.71 2.72 -2.44
CA PHE A 26 7.13 2.58 -2.81
C PHE A 26 8.01 3.68 -2.21
N GLU A 27 7.43 4.85 -1.91
CA GLU A 27 8.13 5.86 -1.10
C GLU A 27 8.20 5.42 0.37
N LEU A 28 7.12 4.82 0.88
CA LEU A 28 7.08 4.20 2.20
C LEU A 28 8.16 3.13 2.34
N GLU A 29 8.33 2.22 1.37
CA GLU A 29 9.38 1.21 1.39
C GLU A 29 10.78 1.81 1.64
N LYS A 30 11.13 2.86 0.90
CA LYS A 30 12.42 3.55 1.05
C LYS A 30 12.55 4.21 2.41
N PHE A 31 11.46 4.76 2.94
CA PHE A 31 11.43 5.31 4.28
C PHE A 31 11.67 4.23 5.35
N LEU A 32 11.01 3.08 5.24
CA LEU A 32 11.15 1.96 6.18
C LEU A 32 12.60 1.44 6.26
N GLN A 33 13.36 1.53 5.17
CA GLN A 33 14.79 1.16 5.15
C GLN A 33 15.69 2.09 5.95
N THR A 34 15.24 3.31 6.27
CA THR A 34 16.08 4.37 6.85
C THR A 34 15.55 4.90 8.19
N THR A 35 14.28 4.63 8.53
CA THR A 35 13.60 5.23 9.67
C THR A 35 14.15 4.83 11.05
N GLY A 36 14.76 3.65 11.19
CA GLY A 36 15.22 3.12 12.49
C GLY A 36 14.11 2.75 13.49
N HIS A 37 12.85 3.08 13.22
CA HIS A 37 11.70 2.70 14.03
C HIS A 37 11.29 1.24 13.80
N PRO A 38 10.83 0.53 14.84
CA PRO A 38 10.32 -0.83 14.70
C PRO A 38 9.02 -0.85 13.88
N VAL A 39 9.05 -1.53 12.73
CA VAL A 39 7.96 -1.53 11.75
C VAL A 39 6.63 -2.01 12.35
N GLN A 40 6.67 -2.97 13.27
CA GLN A 40 5.48 -3.50 13.95
C GLN A 40 4.82 -2.50 14.90
N GLU A 41 5.52 -1.42 15.26
CA GLU A 41 4.97 -0.33 16.06
C GLU A 41 4.54 0.86 15.21
N LEU A 42 4.58 0.76 13.90
CA LEU A 42 4.06 1.80 13.03
C LEU A 42 2.54 1.65 12.86
N LEU A 43 1.86 2.77 12.68
CA LEU A 43 0.49 2.85 12.19
C LEU A 43 0.51 3.50 10.82
N VAL A 44 0.09 2.76 9.79
CA VAL A 44 -0.12 3.32 8.46
C VAL A 44 -1.56 3.79 8.35
N GLN A 45 -1.77 5.05 7.99
CA GLN A 45 -3.07 5.53 7.54
C GLN A 45 -3.05 5.71 6.02
N ASP A 46 -4.02 5.13 5.32
CA ASP A 46 -4.10 5.18 3.86
C ASP A 46 -5.52 5.58 3.44
N LYS A 47 -5.62 6.39 2.39
CA LYS A 47 -6.91 6.82 1.84
C LYS A 47 -7.68 5.66 1.26
N ILE A 48 -7.00 4.79 0.53
CA ILE A 48 -7.64 3.76 -0.27
C ILE A 48 -6.80 2.48 -0.16
N VAL A 49 -7.29 1.54 0.64
CA VAL A 49 -6.67 0.22 0.78
C VAL A 49 -7.38 -0.77 -0.13
N GLY A 50 -6.81 -0.99 -1.31
CA GLY A 50 -7.15 -2.11 -2.19
C GLY A 50 -6.28 -3.34 -1.94
N LYS A 51 -6.51 -4.40 -2.72
CA LYS A 51 -5.74 -5.65 -2.62
C LYS A 51 -4.24 -5.44 -2.78
N ALA A 52 -3.85 -4.60 -3.75
CA ALA A 52 -2.45 -4.27 -4.02
C ALA A 52 -1.79 -3.57 -2.81
N ALA A 53 -2.48 -2.60 -2.22
CA ALA A 53 -1.99 -1.88 -1.05
C ALA A 53 -1.86 -2.81 0.16
N ALA A 54 -2.88 -3.65 0.40
CA ALA A 54 -2.87 -4.62 1.48
C ALA A 54 -1.69 -5.60 1.37
N LEU A 55 -1.45 -6.17 0.17
CA LEU A 55 -0.33 -7.09 -0.07
C LEU A 55 1.03 -6.40 0.17
N LEU A 56 1.22 -5.17 -0.30
CA LEU A 56 2.46 -4.43 -0.06
C LEU A 56 2.68 -4.12 1.42
N LEU A 57 1.63 -3.68 2.13
CA LEU A 57 1.74 -3.37 3.57
C LEU A 57 2.06 -4.62 4.38
N VAL A 58 1.49 -5.77 4.02
CA VAL A 58 1.87 -7.08 4.59
C VAL A 58 3.32 -7.42 4.27
N TYR A 59 3.75 -7.26 3.02
CA TYR A 59 5.13 -7.53 2.59
C TYR A 59 6.15 -6.67 3.38
N PHE A 60 5.80 -5.42 3.68
CA PHE A 60 6.62 -4.53 4.48
C PHE A 60 6.65 -4.87 5.98
N GLY A 61 5.80 -5.79 6.45
CA GLY A 61 5.71 -6.18 7.86
C GLY A 61 4.91 -5.20 8.72
N ILE A 62 4.04 -4.38 8.10
CA ILE A 62 3.13 -3.48 8.80
C ILE A 62 2.02 -4.31 9.47
N SER A 63 1.82 -4.08 10.77
CA SER A 63 0.86 -4.80 11.59
C SER A 63 -0.41 -4.01 11.91
N ARG A 64 -0.41 -2.69 11.66
CA ARG A 64 -1.52 -1.78 11.99
C ARG A 64 -1.82 -0.80 10.87
N ILE A 65 -3.06 -0.84 10.39
CA ILE A 65 -3.53 -0.01 9.26
C ILE A 65 -4.82 0.71 9.65
N ARG A 66 -4.98 1.96 9.22
CA ARG A 66 -6.26 2.66 9.22
C ARG A 66 -6.58 3.14 7.81
N ALA A 67 -7.65 2.62 7.23
CA ALA A 67 -8.11 3.02 5.91
C ALA A 67 -9.22 4.09 6.01
N GLN A 68 -9.28 5.05 5.09
CA GLN A 68 -10.54 5.78 4.87
C GLN A 68 -11.51 4.90 4.09
N LEU A 69 -11.07 4.35 2.95
CA LEU A 69 -11.81 3.43 2.11
C LEU A 69 -11.06 2.10 1.98
N ILE A 70 -11.73 0.96 2.15
CA ILE A 70 -11.14 -0.37 1.94
C ILE A 70 -12.00 -1.22 0.99
N SER A 71 -11.36 -2.01 0.11
CA SER A 71 -12.08 -3.01 -0.71
C SER A 71 -12.25 -4.33 0.04
N ARG A 72 -13.25 -5.14 -0.32
CA ARG A 72 -13.41 -6.51 0.21
C ARG A 72 -12.17 -7.37 -0.02
N LEU A 73 -11.52 -7.23 -1.18
CA LEU A 73 -10.27 -7.91 -1.48
C LEU A 73 -9.12 -7.44 -0.58
N GLY A 74 -9.05 -6.14 -0.27
CA GLY A 74 -8.10 -5.62 0.72
C GLY A 74 -8.34 -6.22 2.11
N MET A 75 -9.60 -6.25 2.57
CA MET A 75 -9.98 -6.85 3.86
C MET A 75 -9.60 -8.33 3.95
N GLU A 76 -9.79 -9.09 2.86
CA GLU A 76 -9.44 -10.51 2.79
C GLU A 76 -7.94 -10.72 3.05
N ILE A 77 -7.08 -9.95 2.39
CA ILE A 77 -5.64 -9.98 2.60
C ILE A 77 -5.29 -9.64 4.05
N LEU A 78 -5.76 -8.50 4.57
CA LEU A 78 -5.41 -8.07 5.93
C LEU A 78 -5.89 -9.07 6.99
N THR A 79 -7.07 -9.67 6.80
CA THR A 79 -7.61 -10.70 7.68
C THR A 79 -6.79 -11.99 7.61
N HIS A 80 -6.43 -12.45 6.40
CA HIS A 80 -5.61 -13.64 6.20
C HIS A 80 -4.26 -13.53 6.90
N PHE A 81 -3.59 -12.37 6.76
CA PHE A 81 -2.28 -12.09 7.35
C PHE A 81 -2.34 -11.57 8.78
N LYS A 82 -3.53 -11.54 9.41
CA LYS A 82 -3.74 -11.10 10.81
C LYS A 82 -3.21 -9.69 11.10
N VAL A 83 -3.31 -8.80 10.11
CA VAL A 83 -3.02 -7.38 10.28
C VAL A 83 -4.19 -6.74 11.02
N ASN A 84 -3.92 -5.92 12.02
CA ASN A 84 -4.96 -5.14 12.69
C ASN A 84 -5.36 -3.95 11.80
N TYR A 85 -6.64 -3.82 11.48
CA TYR A 85 -7.11 -2.74 10.62
C TYR A 85 -8.42 -2.12 11.07
N GLU A 86 -8.49 -0.79 10.90
CA GLU A 86 -9.71 0.02 11.02
C GLU A 86 -10.04 0.64 9.68
N TYR A 87 -11.32 0.92 9.42
CA TYR A 87 -11.74 1.60 8.20
C TYR A 87 -12.95 2.51 8.43
N GLN A 88 -13.11 3.56 7.62
CA GLN A 88 -14.31 4.40 7.66
C GLN A 88 -15.41 3.89 6.72
N GLN A 89 -15.03 3.46 5.51
CA GLN A 89 -15.94 3.01 4.46
C GLN A 89 -15.43 1.74 3.81
N THR A 90 -16.35 0.87 3.38
CA THR A 90 -16.04 -0.35 2.62
C THR A 90 -16.73 -0.32 1.26
N VAL A 91 -16.06 -0.88 0.26
CA VAL A 91 -16.63 -1.11 -1.08
C VAL A 91 -16.35 -2.54 -1.53
N ASP A 92 -17.17 -3.06 -2.43
CA ASP A 92 -16.96 -4.41 -2.97
C ASP A 92 -15.64 -4.49 -3.76
N ARG A 93 -15.37 -3.47 -4.59
CA ARG A 93 -14.15 -3.41 -5.39
C ARG A 93 -13.68 -1.97 -5.61
N ILE A 94 -12.36 -1.79 -5.65
CA ILE A 94 -11.73 -0.59 -6.20
C ILE A 94 -11.47 -0.86 -7.69
N TYR A 95 -12.10 -0.08 -8.57
CA TYR A 95 -11.89 -0.18 -10.01
C TYR A 95 -10.52 0.37 -10.39
N CYS A 96 -9.52 -0.51 -10.37
CA CYS A 96 -8.15 -0.20 -10.75
C CYS A 96 -7.58 -1.38 -11.54
N GLN A 97 -6.87 -1.10 -12.64
CA GLN A 97 -6.16 -2.12 -13.42
C GLN A 97 -5.14 -2.91 -12.59
N THR A 98 -4.70 -2.36 -11.46
CA THR A 98 -3.81 -3.04 -10.51
C THR A 98 -4.57 -4.03 -9.61
N GLU A 99 -5.80 -3.69 -9.21
CA GLU A 99 -6.68 -4.58 -8.42
C GLU A 99 -7.10 -5.81 -9.24
N GLU A 100 -7.29 -5.65 -10.56
CA GLU A 100 -7.56 -6.76 -11.49
C GLU A 100 -6.36 -7.68 -11.68
N LEU A 101 -5.17 -7.11 -11.88
CA LEU A 101 -3.94 -7.89 -12.05
C LEU A 101 -3.68 -8.84 -10.86
N LEU A 102 -4.00 -8.40 -9.65
CA LEU A 102 -3.73 -9.14 -8.42
C LEU A 102 -4.96 -9.88 -7.88
N GLN A 103 -6.05 -9.97 -8.64
CA GLN A 103 -7.33 -10.47 -8.13
C GLN A 103 -7.22 -11.85 -7.47
N GLN A 104 -6.37 -12.75 -7.98
CA GLN A 104 -6.15 -14.09 -7.42
C GLN A 104 -4.83 -14.23 -6.63
N GLU A 105 -4.04 -13.15 -6.53
CA GLU A 105 -2.76 -13.18 -5.82
C GLU A 105 -2.95 -13.22 -4.30
N MET A 106 -2.17 -14.03 -3.59
CA MET A 106 -2.18 -14.11 -2.12
C MET A 106 -0.77 -14.05 -1.53
N ASP A 107 0.29 -14.19 -2.33
CA ASP A 107 1.68 -14.07 -1.91
C ASP A 107 2.14 -12.61 -1.96
N PRO A 108 2.43 -11.98 -0.80
CA PRO A 108 2.94 -10.61 -0.73
C PRO A 108 4.24 -10.40 -1.50
N SER A 109 5.14 -11.40 -1.51
CA SER A 109 6.43 -11.32 -2.21
C SER A 109 6.23 -11.31 -3.72
N ASN A 110 5.35 -12.16 -4.23
CA ASN A 110 5.02 -12.19 -5.65
C ASN A 110 4.29 -10.92 -6.09
N ALA A 111 3.36 -10.41 -5.26
CA ALA A 111 2.68 -9.15 -5.51
C ALA A 111 3.66 -7.97 -5.61
N TYR A 112 4.62 -7.88 -4.69
CA TYR A 112 5.67 -6.86 -4.73
C TYR A 112 6.47 -6.92 -6.04
N ARG A 113 6.89 -8.13 -6.45
CA ARG A 113 7.62 -8.34 -7.71
C ARG A 113 6.83 -7.84 -8.93
N LEU A 114 5.58 -8.27 -9.07
CA LEU A 114 4.70 -7.87 -10.19
C LEU A 114 4.46 -6.36 -10.24
N LEU A 115 4.27 -5.72 -9.09
CA LEU A 115 4.06 -4.28 -9.00
C LEU A 115 5.33 -3.49 -9.35
N SER A 116 6.49 -3.98 -8.92
CA SER A 116 7.78 -3.39 -9.25
C SER A 116 8.05 -3.43 -10.75
N GLU A 117 7.84 -4.59 -11.39
CA GLU A 117 7.94 -4.75 -12.85
C GLU A 117 6.99 -3.80 -13.61
N ARG A 118 5.76 -3.64 -13.10
CA ARG A 118 4.76 -2.73 -13.69
C ARG A 118 5.18 -1.27 -13.60
N ILE A 119 5.79 -0.84 -12.48
CA ILE A 119 6.29 0.53 -12.35
C ILE A 119 7.43 0.79 -13.33
N GLU A 120 8.36 -0.16 -13.48
CA GLU A 120 9.47 -0.01 -14.41
C GLU A 120 9.01 0.04 -15.87
N SER A 121 8.04 -0.79 -16.26
CA SER A 121 7.48 -0.73 -17.62
C SER A 121 6.79 0.61 -17.92
N ILE A 122 6.06 1.18 -16.96
CA ILE A 122 5.44 2.51 -17.10
C ILE A 122 6.50 3.61 -17.23
N LYS A 123 7.58 3.55 -16.44
CA LYS A 123 8.70 4.51 -16.53
C LYS A 123 9.40 4.41 -17.88
N HIS A 124 9.61 3.20 -18.39
CA HIS A 124 10.23 2.97 -19.69
C HIS A 124 9.37 3.57 -20.81
N ASN A 125 8.07 3.24 -20.85
CA ASN A 125 7.14 3.73 -21.88
C ASN A 125 7.00 5.27 -21.88
N ARG A 126 7.09 5.92 -20.71
CA ARG A 126 7.08 7.39 -20.62
C ARG A 126 8.33 8.05 -21.19
N LYS A 127 9.50 7.40 -21.08
CA LYS A 127 10.75 7.91 -21.67
C LYS A 127 10.76 7.75 -23.19
N THR A 128 10.25 6.64 -23.70
CA THR A 128 10.20 6.37 -25.15
C THR A 128 9.21 7.27 -25.88
N ASN A 129 8.12 7.69 -25.24
CA ASN A 129 7.12 8.61 -25.82
C ASN A 129 7.49 10.11 -25.68
N GLN A 130 8.69 10.43 -25.17
CA GLN A 130 9.23 11.79 -25.07
C GLN A 130 10.42 12.03 -26.02
N LEU A 131 10.73 11.05 -26.87
CA LEU A 131 11.72 11.10 -27.96
C LEU A 131 11.00 10.98 -29.30
#